data_AF-A0A966XSD4-F1
#
_entry.id   AF-A0A966XSD4-F1
#
_cell.length_a   1.000
_cell.length_b   1.000
_cell.length_c   1.000
_cell.angle_alpha   90.00
_cell.angle_beta   90.00
_cell.angle_gamma   90.00
#
_symmetry.space_group_name_H-M   'P 1'
#
loop_
_entity.id
_entity.type
_entity.pdbx_description
1 polymer ?
#
loop_
_entity_poly.entity_id
_entity_poly.type
_entity_poly.pdbx_seq_one_letter_code
_entity_poly.pdbx_strand_id
1 'polypeptide(L)'
;MDVSSPDQVCISGRFSSGPIGSIHYRTGAQTSVGLHWEINGTEGCLVVKGPTGHFQYGDVTIDGNGNGAKEFERLKIPESYWPVSGRRTGLGYTVAVAYDMICKDLRNGTSNACGIEDALVLHRNLHAIESAA
;
A
#
# COMPACT_ATOMS: atom_id res chain seq x y z
N MET A 1 11.37 30.29 -4.85
CA MET A 1 10.08 29.92 -4.22
C MET A 1 10.42 29.29 -2.90
N ASP A 2 9.85 29.77 -1.80
CA ASP A 2 9.91 29.03 -0.54
C ASP A 2 9.13 27.72 -0.72
N VAL A 3 9.76 26.60 -0.36
CA VAL A 3 9.13 25.28 -0.38
C VAL A 3 8.76 24.95 1.06
N SER A 4 7.47 24.77 1.33
CA SER A 4 6.97 24.48 2.68
C SER A 4 6.90 22.98 2.99
N SER A 5 7.03 22.11 1.99
CA SER A 5 7.00 20.66 2.17
C SER A 5 8.40 20.07 2.33
N PRO A 6 8.65 19.18 3.31
CA PRO A 6 9.93 18.50 3.43
C PRO A 6 10.14 17.52 2.26
N ASP A 7 11.39 17.41 1.78
CA ASP A 7 11.75 16.44 0.73
C ASP A 7 11.68 14.98 1.22
N GLN A 8 11.78 14.78 2.54
CA GLN A 8 11.72 13.47 3.17
C GLN A 8 11.02 13.54 4.50
N VAL A 9 10.22 12.52 4.80
CA VAL A 9 9.52 12.36 6.08
C VAL A 9 9.78 10.95 6.60
N CYS A 10 10.25 10.85 7.85
CA CYS A 10 10.42 9.60 8.57
C CYS A 10 9.39 9.51 9.68
N ILE A 11 8.54 8.49 9.63
CA ILE A 11 7.48 8.25 10.61
C ILE A 11 7.81 6.92 11.30
N SER A 12 7.70 6.89 12.63
CA SER A 12 7.71 5.63 13.38
C SER A 12 6.68 5.69 14.49
N GLY A 13 6.10 4.56 14.81
CA GLY A 13 5.04 4.51 15.79
C GLY A 13 4.56 3.11 16.07
N ARG A 14 3.60 3.01 16.98
CA ARG A 14 2.99 1.75 17.39
C ARG A 14 1.55 1.70 16.92
N PHE A 15 1.19 0.63 16.21
CA PHE A 15 -0.21 0.37 15.87
C PHE A 15 -1.02 0.07 17.14
N SER A 16 -2.32 0.36 17.12
CA SER A 16 -3.21 0.09 18.27
C SER A 16 -3.23 -1.38 18.69
N SER A 17 -2.97 -2.30 17.74
CA SER A 17 -2.82 -3.73 17.97
C SER A 17 -1.49 -4.14 18.60
N GLY A 18 -0.52 -3.22 18.69
CA GLY A 18 0.76 -3.46 19.37
C GLY A 18 2.03 -3.46 18.50
N PRO A 19 2.04 -3.93 17.23
CA PRO A 19 3.23 -3.90 16.39
C PRO A 19 3.80 -2.49 16.19
N ILE A 20 5.10 -2.42 15.91
CA ILE A 20 5.79 -1.18 15.56
C ILE A 20 5.90 -1.09 14.04
N GLY A 21 5.65 0.10 13.50
CA GLY A 21 5.85 0.40 12.09
C GLY A 21 6.80 1.58 11.91
N SER A 22 7.49 1.58 10.77
CA SER A 22 8.26 2.73 10.29
C SER A 22 7.97 2.97 8.80
N ILE A 23 7.92 4.24 8.41
CA ILE A 23 7.69 4.69 7.04
C ILE A 23 8.73 5.76 6.72
N HIS A 24 9.43 5.61 5.60
CA HIS A 24 10.30 6.64 5.05
C HIS A 24 9.78 7.07 3.68
N TYR A 25 9.20 8.25 3.63
CA TYR A 25 8.73 8.85 2.38
C TYR A 25 9.78 9.82 1.85
N ARG A 26 10.05 9.77 0.54
CA ARG A 26 11.08 10.59 -0.12
C ARG A 26 10.59 11.08 -1.47
N THR A 27 10.74 12.37 -1.73
CA THR A 27 10.50 12.99 -3.04
C THR A 27 11.84 13.34 -3.72
N GLY A 28 11.85 13.44 -5.05
CA GLY A 28 13.00 13.98 -5.80
C GLY A 28 14.25 13.10 -5.95
N ALA A 29 14.34 11.95 -5.27
CA ALA A 29 15.50 11.06 -5.38
C ALA A 29 15.45 10.21 -6.66
N GLN A 30 16.23 10.60 -7.69
CA GLN A 30 16.26 9.92 -9.00
C GLN A 30 16.76 8.47 -8.98
N THR A 31 17.42 8.03 -7.90
CA THR A 31 18.07 6.70 -7.79
C THR A 31 17.45 5.80 -6.72
N SER A 32 16.26 6.12 -6.22
CA SER A 32 15.61 5.32 -5.17
C SER A 32 15.08 3.98 -5.70
N VAL A 33 14.99 2.98 -4.81
CA VAL A 33 14.52 1.60 -5.10
C VAL A 33 13.02 1.54 -5.47
N GLY A 34 12.31 2.69 -5.48
CA GLY A 34 10.86 2.74 -5.64
C GLY A 34 10.14 2.40 -4.35
N LEU A 35 9.05 1.64 -4.43
CA LEU A 35 8.33 1.13 -3.26
C LEU A 35 9.06 -0.09 -2.70
N HIS A 36 9.27 -0.10 -1.39
CA HIS A 36 9.69 -1.26 -0.62
C HIS A 36 8.92 -1.29 0.69
N TRP A 37 8.12 -2.34 0.91
CA TRP A 37 7.31 -2.51 2.11
C TRP A 37 7.49 -3.93 2.65
N GLU A 38 8.05 -4.03 3.85
CA GLU A 38 8.20 -5.29 4.57
C GLU A 38 7.11 -5.47 5.63
N ILE A 39 6.54 -6.67 5.69
CA ILE A 39 5.55 -7.06 6.69
C ILE A 39 6.08 -8.29 7.39
N ASN A 40 6.50 -8.12 8.64
CA ASN A 40 7.11 -9.18 9.44
C ASN A 40 6.05 -9.81 10.36
N GLY A 41 5.73 -11.07 10.10
CA GLY A 41 4.86 -11.90 10.93
C GLY A 41 5.64 -12.93 11.74
N THR A 42 4.93 -13.63 12.62
CA THR A 42 5.50 -14.73 13.43
C THR A 42 5.76 -15.98 12.60
N GLU A 43 5.03 -16.16 11.50
CA GLU A 43 5.09 -17.35 10.65
C GLU A 43 5.85 -17.10 9.33
N GLY A 44 6.29 -15.88 9.08
CA GLY A 44 6.90 -15.50 7.82
C GLY A 44 6.95 -14.00 7.60
N CYS A 45 7.54 -13.59 6.49
CA CYS A 45 7.65 -12.21 6.06
C CYS A 45 7.15 -12.05 4.63
N LEU A 46 6.55 -10.91 4.34
CA LEU A 46 6.22 -10.46 2.99
C LEU A 46 7.03 -9.21 2.65
N VAL A 47 7.50 -9.15 1.41
CA VAL A 47 8.12 -7.95 0.85
C VAL A 47 7.37 -7.56 -0.42
N VAL A 48 6.75 -6.38 -0.38
CA VAL A 48 6.09 -5.76 -1.55
C VAL A 48 7.05 -4.76 -2.17
N LYS A 49 7.31 -4.91 -3.47
CA LYS A 49 8.22 -4.04 -4.23
C LYS A 49 7.52 -3.47 -5.44
N GLY A 50 7.86 -2.24 -5.82
CA GLY A 50 7.36 -1.62 -7.04
C GLY A 50 8.36 -0.61 -7.60
N PRO A 51 8.37 -0.38 -8.93
CA PRO A 51 9.35 0.50 -9.57
C PRO A 51 9.15 1.99 -9.21
N THR A 52 8.02 2.34 -8.59
CA THR A 52 7.71 3.70 -8.13
C THR A 52 7.16 3.64 -6.71
N GLY A 53 7.24 4.74 -5.97
CA GLY A 53 6.57 4.88 -4.68
C GLY A 53 5.04 4.99 -4.77
N HIS A 54 4.46 4.98 -5.97
CA HIS A 54 3.03 5.14 -6.17
C HIS A 54 2.29 3.81 -6.06
N PHE A 55 2.11 3.34 -4.82
CA PHE A 55 1.39 2.10 -4.54
C PHE A 55 -0.06 2.10 -5.05
N GLN A 56 -0.69 3.27 -5.15
CA GLN A 56 -2.09 3.40 -5.57
C GLN A 56 -2.34 3.00 -7.04
N TYR A 57 -1.28 2.78 -7.83
CA TYR A 57 -1.41 2.37 -9.23
C TYR A 57 -0.19 1.68 -9.85
N GLY A 58 0.95 1.69 -9.16
CA GLY A 58 2.17 1.07 -9.63
C GLY A 58 2.03 -0.44 -9.58
N ASP A 59 2.54 -1.11 -10.60
CA ASP A 59 2.62 -2.57 -10.59
C ASP A 59 3.58 -3.01 -9.49
N VAL A 60 3.13 -3.91 -8.64
CA VAL A 60 3.93 -4.44 -7.53
C VAL A 60 4.17 -5.93 -7.67
N THR A 61 5.28 -6.39 -7.10
CA THR A 61 5.56 -7.80 -6.88
C THR A 61 5.54 -8.09 -5.39
N ILE A 62 5.05 -9.28 -5.04
CA ILE A 62 5.03 -9.76 -3.66
C ILE A 62 5.97 -10.96 -3.59
N ASP A 63 7.02 -10.83 -2.80
CA ASP A 63 7.88 -11.94 -2.43
C ASP A 63 7.57 -12.32 -0.98
N GLY A 64 7.61 -13.61 -0.63
CA GLY A 64 7.30 -14.07 0.72
C GLY A 64 8.18 -15.23 1.16
N ASN A 65 8.33 -15.39 2.47
CA ASN A 65 8.90 -16.58 3.10
C ASN A 65 8.02 -17.01 4.27
N GLY A 66 8.12 -18.27 4.69
CA GLY A 66 7.34 -18.78 5.81
C GLY A 66 8.02 -19.95 6.51
N ASN A 67 7.54 -20.29 7.70
CA ASN A 67 7.98 -21.46 8.49
C ASN A 67 9.50 -21.54 8.70
N GLY A 68 10.15 -20.39 8.90
CA GLY A 68 11.60 -20.30 9.12
C GLY A 68 12.47 -20.37 7.85
N ALA A 69 11.87 -20.36 6.66
CA ALA A 69 12.61 -20.25 5.41
C ALA A 69 13.36 -18.89 5.34
N LYS A 70 14.62 -18.93 4.93
CA LYS A 70 15.46 -17.72 4.78
C LYS A 70 15.28 -17.03 3.43
N GLU A 71 14.98 -17.80 2.40
CA GLU A 71 14.85 -17.30 1.04
C GLU A 71 13.42 -16.81 0.78
N PHE A 72 13.31 -15.69 0.07
CA PHE A 72 12.04 -15.15 -0.38
C PHE A 72 11.70 -15.71 -1.75
N GLU A 73 10.45 -16.14 -1.92
CA GLU A 73 9.92 -16.64 -3.18
C GLU A 73 8.85 -15.70 -3.75
N ARG A 74 8.82 -15.57 -5.07
CA ARG A 74 7.78 -14.79 -5.76
C ARG A 74 6.42 -15.45 -5.56
N LEU A 75 5.50 -14.75 -4.92
CA LEU A 75 4.12 -15.20 -4.78
C LEU A 75 3.34 -14.97 -6.07
N LYS A 76 2.64 -16.02 -6.53
CA LYS A 76 1.69 -15.90 -7.64
C LYS A 76 0.40 -15.29 -7.12
N ILE A 77 -0.09 -14.25 -7.79
CA ILE A 77 -1.37 -13.63 -7.47
C ILE A 77 -2.49 -14.52 -8.04
N PRO A 78 -3.38 -15.09 -7.20
CA PRO A 78 -4.48 -15.93 -7.65
C PRO A 78 -5.43 -15.21 -8.62
N GLU A 79 -6.07 -15.96 -9.52
CA GLU A 79 -6.96 -15.41 -10.54
C GLU A 79 -8.14 -14.62 -9.97
N SER A 80 -8.61 -15.00 -8.77
CA SER A 80 -9.68 -14.30 -8.04
C SER A 80 -9.36 -12.85 -7.71
N TYR A 81 -8.08 -12.45 -7.69
CA TYR A 81 -7.66 -11.06 -7.48
C TYR A 81 -7.62 -10.23 -8.77
N TRP A 82 -8.08 -10.78 -9.89
CA TRP A 82 -8.16 -10.08 -11.18
C TRP A 82 -9.63 -9.98 -11.67
N PRO A 83 -10.51 -9.28 -10.92
CA PRO A 83 -11.96 -9.36 -11.12
C PRO A 83 -12.47 -8.66 -12.38
N VAL A 84 -11.66 -7.79 -13.00
CA VAL A 84 -12.02 -7.03 -14.19
C VAL A 84 -11.18 -7.49 -15.39
N SER A 85 -11.79 -7.47 -16.57
CA SER A 85 -11.10 -7.76 -17.83
C SER A 85 -10.19 -6.62 -18.25
N GLY A 86 -9.13 -6.94 -19.00
CA GLY A 86 -8.23 -5.96 -19.59
C GLY A 86 -6.79 -6.19 -19.18
N ARG A 87 -5.93 -5.23 -19.52
CA ARG A 87 -4.51 -5.29 -19.19
C ARG A 87 -4.33 -5.10 -17.68
N ARG A 88 -3.81 -6.12 -17.00
CA ARG A 88 -3.60 -6.22 -15.54
C ARG A 88 -2.42 -5.40 -15.02
N THR A 89 -2.19 -4.22 -15.60
CA THR A 89 -1.06 -3.35 -15.26
C THR A 89 -1.43 -1.89 -15.41
N GLY A 90 -0.85 -1.03 -14.58
CA GLY A 90 -0.95 0.42 -14.66
C GLY A 90 -2.29 1.01 -14.20
N LEU A 91 -2.38 2.35 -14.28
CA LEU A 91 -3.43 3.19 -13.66
C LEU A 91 -4.85 2.70 -13.94
N GLY A 92 -5.14 2.35 -15.20
CA GLY A 92 -6.50 2.04 -15.64
C GLY A 92 -7.07 0.79 -14.99
N TYR A 93 -6.22 -0.22 -14.71
CA TYR A 93 -6.69 -1.47 -14.10
C TYR A 93 -7.12 -1.25 -12.65
N THR A 94 -6.29 -0.56 -11.85
CA THR A 94 -6.60 -0.29 -10.45
C THR A 94 -7.89 0.53 -10.29
N VAL A 95 -8.09 1.53 -11.14
CA VAL A 95 -9.33 2.32 -11.16
C VAL A 95 -10.54 1.47 -11.55
N ALA A 96 -10.41 0.60 -12.55
CA ALA A 96 -11.47 -0.30 -12.97
C ALA A 96 -11.89 -1.27 -11.85
N VAL A 97 -10.92 -1.84 -11.11
CA VAL A 97 -11.18 -2.68 -9.93
C VAL A 97 -11.93 -1.89 -8.85
N ALA A 98 -11.49 -0.66 -8.56
CA ALA A 98 -12.17 0.19 -7.56
C ALA A 98 -13.63 0.48 -7.94
N TYR A 99 -13.91 0.80 -9.21
CA TYR A 99 -15.28 1.01 -9.67
C TYR A 99 -16.12 -0.26 -9.68
N ASP A 100 -15.54 -1.41 -10.02
CA ASP A 100 -16.24 -2.69 -9.91
C ASP A 100 -16.64 -3.01 -8.47
N MET A 101 -15.75 -2.76 -7.49
CA MET A 101 -16.06 -2.90 -6.07
C MET A 101 -17.20 -1.97 -5.63
N ILE A 102 -17.13 -0.69 -5.99
CA ILE A 102 -18.20 0.28 -5.68
C ILE A 102 -19.53 -0.16 -6.31
N CYS A 103 -19.54 -0.60 -7.57
CA CYS A 103 -20.76 -1.04 -8.22
C CYS A 103 -21.35 -2.31 -7.59
N LYS A 104 -20.51 -3.22 -7.09
CA LYS A 104 -20.96 -4.42 -6.36
C LYS A 104 -21.56 -4.04 -5.01
N ASP A 105 -20.92 -3.12 -4.30
CA ASP A 105 -21.42 -2.59 -3.03
C ASP A 105 -22.79 -1.93 -3.18
N LEU A 106 -22.97 -1.07 -4.19
CA LEU A 106 -24.26 -0.45 -4.49
C LEU A 106 -25.36 -1.45 -4.86
N ARG A 107 -25.00 -2.50 -5.61
CA ARG A 107 -25.97 -3.52 -6.06
C ARG A 107 -26.38 -4.48 -4.94
N ASN A 108 -25.44 -4.84 -4.09
CA ASN A 108 -25.62 -5.91 -3.11
C ASN A 108 -25.83 -5.38 -1.67
N GLY A 109 -25.72 -4.06 -1.46
CA GLY A 109 -25.77 -3.46 -0.12
C GLY A 109 -24.58 -3.84 0.75
N THR A 110 -23.39 -4.03 0.14
CA THR A 110 -22.14 -4.35 0.84
C THR A 110 -21.22 -3.13 0.97
N SER A 111 -20.10 -3.26 1.69
CA SER A 111 -19.15 -2.17 1.95
C SER A 111 -17.69 -2.66 1.86
N ASN A 112 -17.30 -3.18 0.69
CA ASN A 112 -15.95 -3.69 0.45
C ASN A 112 -15.00 -2.65 -0.14
N ALA A 113 -15.51 -1.65 -0.86
CA ALA A 113 -14.72 -0.53 -1.37
C ALA A 113 -14.40 0.45 -0.24
N CYS A 114 -13.23 1.10 -0.33
CA CYS A 114 -12.86 2.18 0.59
C CYS A 114 -13.91 3.30 0.54
N GLY A 115 -14.40 3.69 1.71
CA GLY A 115 -15.41 4.73 1.87
C GLY A 115 -14.89 5.99 2.55
N ILE A 116 -15.84 6.86 2.93
CA ILE A 116 -15.55 8.11 3.63
C ILE A 116 -14.92 7.85 5.01
N GLU A 117 -15.33 6.78 5.69
CA GLU A 117 -14.78 6.45 7.01
C GLU A 117 -13.30 6.06 6.95
N ASP A 118 -12.89 5.32 5.91
CA ASP A 118 -11.48 5.01 5.66
C ASP A 118 -10.68 6.28 5.36
N ALA A 119 -11.25 7.19 4.57
CA ALA A 119 -10.64 8.48 4.28
C ALA A 119 -10.47 9.34 5.55
N LEU A 120 -11.44 9.31 6.47
CA LEU A 120 -11.36 10.04 7.74
C LEU A 120 -10.25 9.50 8.63
N VAL A 121 -10.10 8.17 8.72
CA VAL A 121 -9.00 7.53 9.46
C VAL A 121 -7.66 7.96 8.86
N LEU A 122 -7.51 7.94 7.54
CA LEU A 122 -6.29 8.39 6.85
C LEU A 122 -5.96 9.85 7.20
N HIS A 123 -6.91 10.77 7.11
CA HIS A 123 -6.67 12.19 7.39
C HIS A 123 -6.33 12.46 8.85
N ARG A 124 -6.96 11.74 9.80
CA ARG A 124 -6.61 11.83 11.22
C ARG A 124 -5.17 11.39 11.48
N ASN A 125 -4.72 10.32 10.82
CA ASN A 125 -3.35 9.84 10.94
C ASN A 125 -2.35 10.84 10.34
N LEU A 126 -2.65 11.42 9.17
CA LEU A 126 -1.83 12.46 8.56
C LEU A 126 -1.71 13.70 9.48
N HIS A 127 -2.83 14.15 10.03
CA HIS A 127 -2.83 15.27 10.97
C HIS A 127 -2.01 14.98 12.24
N ALA A 128 -2.09 13.75 12.77
CA ALA A 128 -1.28 13.34 13.92
C ALA A 128 0.22 13.29 13.60
N ILE A 129 0.59 12.87 12.39
CA ILE A 129 1.98 12.89 11.91
C ILE A 129 2.48 14.33 11.80
N GLU A 130 1.69 15.22 11.18
CA GLU A 130 2.04 16.64 11.04
C GLU A 130 2.19 17.33 12.41
N SER A 131 1.32 17.02 13.35
CA SER A 131 1.37 17.59 14.71
C SER A 131 2.54 17.09 15.55
N ALA A 132 3.17 15.98 15.15
CA ALA A 132 4.29 15.37 15.86
C ALA A 132 5.67 15.76 15.29
N ALA A 133 5.71 16.46 14.15
CA ALA A 133 6.92 16.97 13.50
C ALA A 133 7.33 18.34 14.06
#